data_AF-A0A354NYI0-F1
#
_entry.id   AF-A0A354NYI0-F1
#
_cell.length_a   1.000
_cell.length_b   1.000
_cell.length_c   1.000
_cell.angle_alpha   90.00
_cell.angle_beta   90.00
_cell.angle_gamma   90.00
#
_symmetry.space_group_name_H-M   'P 1'
#
loop_
_entity.id
_entity.type
_entity.pdbx_description
1 polymer ?
#
loop_
_entity_poly.entity_id
_entity_poly.type
_entity_poly.pdbx_seq_one_letter_code
_entity_poly.pdbx_strand_id
1 'polypeptide(L)'
;MLGVLLGLSAALGFGIAAVFARVGLQDIKATTGTLVSLVVGTIITMALAFVFHTDAILKLAGVAFLWFLLSAFINFPLGRLLNFTGVSMAGGSKSAPIVGSSPLFATILAISIGGESINTMIAIGTLSIIGGLAMILSQR
;
A
#
# COMPACT_ATOMS: atom_id res chain seq x y z
N MET A 1 -9.30 7.80 19.36
CA MET A 1 -9.19 6.33 19.46
C MET A 1 -9.61 5.59 18.18
N LEU A 2 -10.63 6.07 17.45
CA LEU A 2 -11.07 5.44 16.18
C LEU A 2 -9.94 5.25 15.16
N GLY A 3 -9.06 6.24 14.96
CA GLY A 3 -7.91 6.12 14.06
C GLY A 3 -6.93 5.01 14.44
N VAL A 4 -6.71 4.75 15.73
CA VAL A 4 -5.85 3.65 16.20
C VAL A 4 -6.48 2.30 15.89
N LEU A 5 -7.80 2.15 16.13
CA LEU A 5 -8.54 0.93 15.80
C LEU A 5 -8.55 0.65 14.29
N LEU A 6 -8.76 1.68 13.47
CA LEU A 6 -8.68 1.57 12.01
C LEU A 6 -7.27 1.20 11.56
N GLY A 7 -6.24 1.79 12.18
CA GLY A 7 -4.84 1.48 11.90
C GLY A 7 -4.47 0.03 12.22
N LEU A 8 -4.88 -0.47 13.39
CA LEU A 8 -4.69 -1.87 13.78
C LEU A 8 -5.45 -2.84 12.85
N SER A 9 -6.69 -2.48 12.49
CA SER A 9 -7.50 -3.28 11.56
C SER A 9 -6.85 -3.35 10.18
N ALA A 10 -6.32 -2.23 9.69
CA ALA A 10 -5.58 -2.17 8.45
C ALA A 10 -4.31 -3.03 8.52
N ALA A 11 -3.53 -2.93 9.60
CA ALA A 11 -2.32 -3.72 9.79
C ALA A 11 -2.60 -5.23 9.77
N LEU A 12 -3.66 -5.68 10.46
CA LEU A 12 -4.11 -7.08 10.42
C LEU A 12 -4.53 -7.49 9.01
N GLY A 13 -5.33 -6.66 8.32
CA GLY A 13 -5.77 -6.92 6.95
C GLY A 13 -4.60 -7.07 5.98
N PHE A 14 -3.63 -6.16 6.03
CA PHE A 14 -2.43 -6.22 5.19
C PHE A 14 -1.54 -7.42 5.53
N GLY A 15 -1.38 -7.76 6.81
CA GLY A 15 -0.62 -8.94 7.23
C GLY A 15 -1.22 -10.25 6.72
N ILE A 16 -2.53 -10.43 6.89
CA ILE A 16 -3.27 -11.59 6.40
C ILE A 16 -3.21 -11.67 4.86
N ALA A 17 -3.38 -10.54 4.17
CA ALA A 17 -3.30 -10.47 2.71
C ALA A 17 -1.92 -10.90 2.18
N ALA A 18 -0.83 -10.53 2.87
CA ALA A 18 0.52 -10.94 2.47
C ALA A 18 0.73 -12.47 2.57
N VAL A 19 0.16 -13.11 3.60
CA VAL A 19 0.20 -14.57 3.74
C VAL A 19 -0.59 -15.25 2.62
N PHE A 20 -1.83 -14.84 2.38
CA PHE A 20 -2.64 -15.40 1.29
C PHE A 20 -2.04 -15.14 -0.10
N ALA A 21 -1.47 -13.95 -0.33
CA ALA A 21 -0.78 -13.65 -1.58
C ALA A 21 0.41 -14.58 -1.79
N ARG A 22 1.21 -14.83 -0.74
CA ARG A 22 2.34 -15.77 -0.83
C ARG A 22 1.87 -17.18 -1.19
N VAL A 23 0.81 -17.68 -0.54
CA VAL A 23 0.25 -19.01 -0.83
C VAL A 23 -0.29 -19.06 -2.27
N GLY A 24 -1.09 -18.08 -2.67
CA GLY A 24 -1.68 -18.04 -4.01
C GLY A 24 -0.63 -17.96 -5.13
N LEU A 25 0.50 -17.26 -4.89
CA LEU A 25 1.59 -17.10 -5.85
C LEU A 25 2.53 -18.31 -5.96
N GLN A 26 2.35 -19.38 -5.17
CA GLN A 26 3.15 -20.61 -5.34
C GLN A 26 2.83 -21.32 -6.65
N ASP A 27 1.55 -21.31 -7.06
CA ASP A 27 1.06 -22.06 -8.22
C ASP A 27 0.76 -21.19 -9.44
N ILE A 28 0.74 -19.86 -9.28
CA ILE A 28 0.41 -18.91 -10.35
C ILE A 28 1.47 -17.82 -10.49
N LYS A 29 1.62 -17.29 -11.70
CA LYS A 29 2.53 -16.17 -11.97
C LYS A 29 2.08 -14.90 -11.23
N ALA A 30 3.05 -14.10 -10.78
CA ALA A 30 2.80 -12.81 -10.11
C ALA A 30 1.83 -11.91 -10.88
N THR A 31 1.98 -11.83 -12.19
CA THR A 31 1.09 -11.04 -13.08
C THR A 31 -0.36 -11.49 -13.00
N THR A 32 -0.61 -12.80 -13.02
CA THR A 32 -1.95 -13.39 -12.93
C THR A 32 -2.55 -13.16 -11.54
N GLY A 33 -1.76 -13.35 -10.48
CA GLY A 33 -2.20 -13.05 -9.11
C GLY A 33 -2.54 -11.57 -8.91
N THR A 34 -1.76 -10.65 -9.49
CA THR A 34 -2.05 -9.22 -9.48
C THR A 34 -3.35 -8.89 -10.23
N LEU A 35 -3.57 -9.47 -11.42
CA LEU A 35 -4.79 -9.26 -12.19
C LEU A 35 -6.03 -9.74 -11.44
N VAL A 36 -6.00 -10.95 -10.88
CA VAL A 36 -7.12 -11.48 -10.09
C VAL A 36 -7.40 -10.59 -8.88
N SER A 37 -6.35 -10.19 -8.14
CA SER A 37 -6.51 -9.31 -6.99
C SER A 37 -7.06 -7.93 -7.38
N LEU A 38 -6.66 -7.40 -8.54
CA LEU A 38 -7.18 -6.16 -9.09
C LEU A 38 -8.67 -6.28 -9.43
N VAL A 39 -9.06 -7.28 -10.22
CA VAL A 39 -10.45 -7.47 -10.65
C VAL A 39 -11.37 -7.67 -9.44
N VAL A 40 -11.02 -8.57 -8.53
CA VAL A 40 -11.83 -8.85 -7.34
C VAL A 40 -11.89 -7.63 -6.42
N GLY A 41 -10.75 -6.98 -6.18
CA GLY A 41 -10.67 -5.79 -5.35
C GLY A 41 -11.50 -4.63 -5.92
N THR A 42 -11.43 -4.40 -7.23
CA THR A 42 -12.22 -3.38 -7.92
C THR A 42 -13.71 -3.67 -7.83
N ILE A 43 -14.16 -4.90 -8.10
CA ILE A 43 -15.59 -5.25 -8.05
C ILE A 43 -16.14 -5.02 -6.64
N ILE A 44 -15.48 -5.57 -5.62
CA ILE A 44 -15.96 -5.47 -4.23
C ILE A 44 -15.95 -4.01 -3.76
N THR A 45 -14.84 -3.30 -3.97
CA THR A 45 -14.70 -1.92 -3.49
C THR A 45 -15.64 -0.98 -4.24
N MET A 46 -15.82 -1.16 -5.55
CA MET A 46 -16.73 -0.32 -6.33
C MET A 46 -18.19 -0.58 -5.94
N ALA A 47 -18.59 -1.83 -5.72
CA ALA A 47 -19.92 -2.16 -5.23
C ALA A 47 -20.20 -1.46 -3.89
N LEU A 48 -19.28 -1.57 -2.93
CA LEU A 48 -19.42 -0.88 -1.63
C LEU A 48 -19.46 0.64 -1.80
N ALA A 49 -18.60 1.22 -2.65
CA ALA A 49 -18.58 2.65 -2.90
C ALA A 49 -19.92 3.16 -3.46
N PHE A 50 -20.51 2.46 -4.44
CA PHE A 50 -21.82 2.81 -4.96
C PHE A 50 -22.95 2.58 -3.97
N VAL A 51 -22.86 1.59 -3.07
CA VAL A 51 -23.87 1.35 -2.03
C VAL A 51 -23.88 2.46 -0.98
N PHE A 52 -22.71 2.94 -0.54
CA PHE A 52 -22.61 3.91 0.54
C PHE A 52 -22.57 5.37 0.07
N HIS A 53 -22.10 5.63 -1.15
CA HIS A 53 -21.72 6.99 -1.59
C HIS A 53 -22.13 7.31 -3.04
N THR A 54 -23.27 6.78 -3.52
CA THR A 54 -23.77 7.01 -4.89
C THR A 54 -23.81 8.49 -5.28
N ASP A 55 -24.42 9.32 -4.44
CA ASP A 55 -24.63 10.74 -4.73
C ASP A 55 -23.31 11.53 -4.81
N ALA A 56 -22.33 11.15 -4.00
CA ALA A 56 -21.01 11.77 -4.01
C ALA A 56 -20.26 11.44 -5.32
N ILE A 57 -20.34 10.18 -5.75
CA ILE A 57 -19.70 9.71 -6.99
C ILE A 57 -20.27 10.41 -8.22
N LEU A 58 -21.60 10.59 -8.29
CA LEU A 58 -22.25 11.24 -9.42
C LEU A 58 -21.96 12.75 -9.51
N LYS A 59 -21.59 13.38 -8.39
CA LYS A 59 -21.26 14.81 -8.31
C LYS A 59 -19.77 15.12 -8.49
N LEU A 60 -18.93 14.11 -8.71
CA LEU A 60 -17.49 14.31 -8.90
C LEU A 60 -17.21 15.16 -10.15
N ALA A 61 -16.33 16.15 -10.00
CA ALA A 61 -15.81 16.90 -11.13
C ALA A 61 -15.02 15.97 -12.07
N GLY A 62 -15.11 16.20 -13.39
CA GLY A 62 -14.36 15.42 -14.39
C GLY A 62 -12.84 15.37 -14.13
N VAL A 63 -12.28 16.44 -13.56
CA VAL A 63 -10.86 16.52 -13.17
C VAL A 63 -10.51 15.54 -12.04
N ALA A 64 -11.45 15.25 -11.14
CA ALA A 64 -11.22 14.28 -10.06
C ALA A 64 -10.97 12.87 -10.63
N PHE A 65 -11.63 12.50 -11.72
CA PHE A 65 -11.39 11.23 -12.40
C PHE A 65 -9.96 11.11 -12.94
N LEU A 66 -9.35 12.19 -13.43
CA LEU A 66 -7.94 12.19 -13.85
C LEU A 66 -7.00 11.94 -12.67
N TRP A 67 -7.24 12.57 -11.52
CA TRP A 67 -6.47 12.33 -10.31
C TRP A 67 -6.64 10.90 -9.77
N PHE A 68 -7.86 10.36 -9.79
CA PHE A 68 -8.10 8.97 -9.42
C PHE A 68 -7.44 8.00 -10.38
N LEU A 69 -7.44 8.29 -11.69
CA LEU A 69 -6.78 7.45 -12.69
C LEU A 69 -5.26 7.43 -12.47
N LEU A 70 -4.65 8.58 -12.26
CA LEU A 70 -3.21 8.69 -11.95
C LEU A 70 -2.86 7.94 -10.66
N SER A 71 -3.62 8.16 -9.59
CA SER A 71 -3.41 7.47 -8.31
C SER A 71 -3.59 5.96 -8.44
N ALA A 72 -4.61 5.52 -9.17
CA ALA A 72 -4.88 4.11 -9.44
C ALA A 72 -3.74 3.47 -10.24
N PHE A 73 -3.22 4.16 -11.26
CA PHE A 73 -2.13 3.66 -12.10
C PHE A 73 -0.82 3.49 -11.32
N ILE A 74 -0.50 4.45 -10.45
CA ILE A 74 0.68 4.39 -9.60
C ILE A 74 0.55 3.27 -8.54
N ASN A 75 -0.61 3.17 -7.89
CA ASN A 75 -0.80 2.20 -6.80
C ASN A 75 -0.91 0.76 -7.29
N PHE A 76 -1.73 0.49 -8.31
CA PHE A 76 -2.09 -0.87 -8.68
C PHE A 76 -1.16 -1.44 -9.76
N PRO A 77 -1.22 -1.03 -11.03
CA PRO A 77 -0.37 -1.62 -12.06
C PRO A 77 1.12 -1.49 -11.72
N LEU A 78 1.57 -0.34 -11.22
CA LEU A 78 2.98 -0.13 -10.92
C LEU A 78 3.33 -0.68 -9.53
N GLY A 79 2.72 -0.13 -8.48
CA GLY A 79 3.03 -0.48 -7.09
C GLY A 79 2.74 -1.94 -6.74
N ARG A 80 1.53 -2.43 -7.05
CA ARG A 80 1.12 -3.81 -6.72
C ARG A 80 1.93 -4.84 -7.49
N LEU A 81 2.21 -4.61 -8.78
CA LEU A 81 3.01 -5.54 -9.58
C LEU A 81 4.43 -5.65 -9.03
N LEU A 82 5.08 -4.52 -8.74
CA LEU A 82 6.43 -4.50 -8.14
C LEU A 82 6.42 -5.19 -6.77
N ASN A 83 5.38 -4.96 -5.96
CA ASN A 83 5.22 -5.59 -4.66
C ASN A 83 5.07 -7.12 -4.78
N PHE A 84 4.17 -7.60 -5.64
CA PHE A 84 3.93 -9.03 -5.83
C PHE A 84 5.12 -9.74 -6.47
N THR A 85 5.82 -9.06 -7.38
CA THR A 85 7.08 -9.55 -7.94
C THR A 85 8.13 -9.70 -6.83
N GLY A 86 8.31 -8.69 -5.98
CA GLY A 86 9.21 -8.76 -4.83
C GLY A 86 8.85 -9.88 -3.84
N VAL A 87 7.56 -10.06 -3.55
CA VAL A 87 7.06 -11.17 -2.71
C VAL A 87 7.36 -12.52 -3.37
N SER A 88 7.18 -12.65 -4.69
CA SER A 88 7.46 -13.91 -5.40
C SER A 88 8.96 -14.25 -5.44
N MET A 89 9.84 -13.24 -5.58
CA MET A 89 11.29 -13.43 -5.68
C MET A 89 11.96 -13.66 -4.32
N ALA A 90 11.59 -12.87 -3.31
CA ALA A 90 12.27 -12.85 -2.01
C ALA A 90 11.47 -13.53 -0.89
N GLY A 91 10.19 -13.83 -1.11
CA GLY A 91 9.25 -14.29 -0.09
C GLY A 91 8.73 -13.14 0.79
N GLY A 92 7.51 -13.31 1.31
CA GLY A 92 6.82 -12.27 2.11
C GLY A 92 7.63 -11.75 3.31
N SER A 93 8.42 -12.60 3.94
CA SER A 93 9.23 -12.24 5.13
C SER A 93 10.40 -11.30 4.81
N LYS A 94 10.98 -11.36 3.60
CA LYS A 94 12.07 -10.47 3.17
C LYS A 94 11.57 -9.23 2.43
N SER A 95 10.41 -9.31 1.78
CA SER A 95 9.79 -8.16 1.13
C SER A 95 9.14 -7.20 2.12
N ALA A 96 8.62 -7.69 3.25
CA ALA A 96 7.91 -6.87 4.23
C ALA A 96 8.76 -5.73 4.83
N PRO A 97 10.03 -5.94 5.24
CA PRO A 97 10.86 -4.84 5.73
C PRO A 97 11.17 -3.80 4.65
N ILE A 98 11.35 -4.21 3.39
CA ILE A 98 11.60 -3.29 2.28
C ILE A 98 10.38 -2.39 2.08
N VAL A 99 9.16 -2.93 2.08
CA VAL A 99 7.92 -2.15 2.01
C VAL A 99 7.74 -1.27 3.24
N GLY A 100 8.18 -1.75 4.41
CA GLY A 100 8.19 -0.99 5.65
C GLY A 100 9.05 0.27 5.60
N SER A 101 9.97 0.39 4.63
CA SER A 101 10.75 1.63 4.39
C SER A 101 9.96 2.72 3.66
N SER A 102 8.72 2.46 3.26
CA SER A 102 7.83 3.44 2.59
C SER A 102 7.71 4.79 3.31
N PRO A 103 7.72 4.90 4.65
CA PRO A 103 7.69 6.19 5.32
C PRO A 103 8.88 7.08 4.94
N LEU A 104 10.05 6.52 4.60
CA LEU A 104 11.19 7.32 4.13
C LEU A 104 10.90 8.01 2.81
N PHE A 105 10.40 7.23 1.85
CA PHE A 105 10.05 7.74 0.54
C PHE A 105 8.91 8.75 0.65
N ALA A 106 7.90 8.47 1.48
CA ALA A 106 6.80 9.39 1.74
C ALA A 106 7.30 10.71 2.32
N THR A 107 8.17 10.67 3.33
CA THR A 107 8.75 11.86 3.95
C THR A 107 9.58 12.69 2.95
N ILE A 108 10.41 12.04 2.13
CA ILE A 108 11.21 12.73 1.09
C ILE A 108 10.30 13.41 0.06
N LEU A 109 9.25 12.72 -0.40
CA LEU A 109 8.28 13.26 -1.36
C LEU A 109 7.43 14.39 -0.75
N ALA A 110 7.06 14.29 0.53
CA ALA A 110 6.32 15.32 1.25
C ALA A 110 7.13 16.63 1.37
N ILE A 111 8.44 16.56 1.64
CA ILE A 111 9.30 17.74 1.65
C ILE A 111 9.46 18.31 0.24
N SER A 112 9.82 17.46 -0.73
CA SER A 112 10.25 17.91 -2.06
C SER A 112 9.10 18.39 -2.95
N ILE A 113 7.98 17.68 -2.94
CA ILE A 113 6.81 17.98 -3.77
C ILE A 113 5.73 18.69 -2.95
N GLY A 114 5.51 18.24 -1.70
CA GLY A 114 4.48 18.80 -0.82
C GLY A 114 4.87 20.14 -0.17
N GLY A 115 6.16 20.47 -0.13
CA GLY A 115 6.66 21.68 0.53
C GLY A 115 6.48 21.68 2.05
N GLU A 116 6.25 20.51 2.66
CA GLU A 116 5.98 20.39 4.09
C GLU A 116 7.26 20.58 4.92
N SER A 117 7.16 21.34 6.02
CA SER A 117 8.25 21.49 6.99
C SER A 117 8.21 20.37 8.02
N ILE A 118 9.30 19.60 8.12
CA ILE A 118 9.38 18.48 9.05
C ILE A 118 9.59 18.98 10.47
N ASN A 119 8.69 18.58 11.36
CA ASN A 119 8.87 18.69 12.80
C ASN A 119 9.93 17.66 13.28
N THR A 120 10.79 18.06 14.22
CA THR A 120 11.78 17.19 14.88
C THR A 120 11.20 15.84 15.34
N MET A 121 9.94 15.81 15.80
CA MET A 121 9.27 14.55 16.16
C MET A 121 9.06 13.59 14.98
N ILE A 122 8.72 14.10 13.79
CA ILE A 122 8.54 13.28 12.57
C ILE A 122 9.90 12.73 12.11
N ALA A 123 10.96 13.54 12.22
CA ALA A 123 12.32 13.10 11.90
C ALA A 123 12.76 11.94 12.83
N ILE A 124 12.55 12.06 14.13
CA ILE A 124 12.88 11.00 15.10
C ILE A 124 12.07 9.73 14.81
N GLY A 125 10.76 9.85 14.59
CA GLY A 125 9.91 8.70 14.26
C GLY A 125 10.35 8.00 12.96
N THR A 126 10.69 8.78 11.94
CA THR A 126 11.22 8.26 10.68
C THR A 126 12.52 7.49 10.91
N LEU A 127 13.48 8.05 11.65
CA LEU A 127 14.75 7.38 11.97
C LEU A 127 14.54 6.10 12.79
N SER A 128 13.60 6.09 13.73
CA SER A 128 13.24 4.89 14.48
C SER A 128 12.70 3.77 13.59
N ILE A 129 11.88 4.11 12.58
CA ILE A 129 11.41 3.14 11.59
C ILE A 129 12.59 2.54 10.81
N ILE A 130 13.53 3.38 10.34
CA ILE A 130 14.75 2.88 9.64
C ILE A 130 15.52 1.90 10.54
N GLY A 131 15.74 2.29 11.80
CA GLY A 131 16.48 1.46 12.76
C GLY A 131 15.83 0.10 12.97
N GLY A 132 14.50 0.06 13.14
CA GLY A 132 13.75 -1.19 13.25
C GLY A 132 13.86 -2.07 12.01
N LEU A 133 13.76 -1.47 10.82
CA LEU A 133 13.89 -2.21 9.55
C LEU A 133 15.29 -2.78 9.35
N ALA A 134 16.33 -2.00 9.66
CA ALA A 134 17.72 -2.46 9.58
C ALA A 134 17.96 -3.66 10.50
N MET A 135 17.37 -3.64 11.70
CA MET A 135 17.46 -4.75 12.64
C MET A 135 16.76 -6.01 12.10
N ILE A 136 15.55 -5.89 11.55
CA ILE A 136 14.82 -7.02 10.95
C ILE A 136 15.59 -7.61 9.75
N LEU A 137 16.13 -6.75 8.88
CA LEU A 137 16.92 -7.18 7.72
C LEU A 137 18.27 -7.81 8.10
N SER A 138 18.82 -7.45 9.27
CA SER A 138 20.07 -8.03 9.78
C SER A 138 19.92 -9.45 10.34
N GLN A 139 18.70 -9.86 10.71
CA GLN A 139 18.43 -11.23 11.13
C GLN A 139 18.48 -12.14 9.90
N ARG A 140 19.56 -12.91 9.79
CA ARG A 140 19.79 -13.91 8.73
C ARG A 140 18.97 -15.17 8.95
#